data_AF-A0A938SKT9-F1
#
_entry.id   AF-A0A938SKT9-F1
#
_cell.length_a   1.000
_cell.length_b   1.000
_cell.length_c   1.000
_cell.angle_alpha   90.00
_cell.angle_beta   90.00
_cell.angle_gamma   90.00
#
_symmetry.space_group_name_H-M   'P 1'
#
loop_
_entity.id
_entity.type
_entity.pdbx_description
1 polymer ?
#
loop_
_entity_poly.entity_id
_entity_poly.type
_entity_poly.pdbx_seq_one_letter_code
_entity_poly.pdbx_strand_id
1 'polypeptide(L)'
;MMTKTLRGRVHGSTIELDEDLGVVDGQEVEVQVKMIRPKKRLPGPPPGWRPGQASSTAGVLADSWTEEDDRVLEEIYRDRKRETRREAPQ
;
A
#
# COMPACT_ATOMS: atom_id res chain seq x y z
N MET A 1 -26.65 5.44 18.87
CA MET A 1 -26.60 6.30 17.67
C MET A 1 -26.40 5.41 16.46
N MET A 2 -27.17 5.60 15.39
CA MET A 2 -26.97 4.85 14.14
C MET A 2 -25.95 5.58 13.28
N THR A 3 -24.81 4.95 13.04
CA THR A 3 -23.77 5.45 12.14
C THR A 3 -23.75 4.56 10.90
N LYS A 4 -23.99 5.15 9.73
CA LYS A 4 -23.80 4.50 8.43
C LYS A 4 -22.51 5.01 7.82
N THR A 5 -21.71 4.10 7.26
CA THR A 5 -20.54 4.47 6.46
C THR A 5 -20.91 4.34 5.00
N LEU A 6 -20.94 5.47 4.29
CA LEU A 6 -21.17 5.53 2.85
C LEU A 6 -19.91 6.02 2.15
N ARG A 7 -19.77 5.66 0.88
CA ARG A 7 -18.72 6.19 0.02
C ARG A 7 -19.29 7.29 -0.87
N GLY A 8 -18.42 8.20 -1.26
CA GLY A 8 -18.78 9.34 -2.06
C GLY A 8 -17.57 10.17 -2.44
N ARG A 9 -17.83 11.24 -3.19
CA ARG A 9 -16.84 12.17 -3.70
C ARG A 9 -17.13 13.59 -3.24
N VAL A 10 -16.08 14.29 -2.83
CA VAL A 10 -16.16 15.69 -2.41
C VAL A 10 -16.00 16.60 -3.62
N HIS A 11 -16.97 17.49 -3.82
CA HIS A 11 -17.01 18.56 -4.82
C HIS A 11 -17.12 19.91 -4.12
N GLY A 12 -15.99 20.45 -3.68
CA GLY A 12 -15.96 21.66 -2.86
C GLY A 12 -16.60 21.40 -1.48
N SER A 13 -17.76 22.02 -1.23
CA SER A 13 -18.56 21.82 -0.02
C SER A 13 -19.65 20.75 -0.16
N THR A 14 -19.88 20.23 -1.37
CA THR A 14 -20.90 19.19 -1.63
C THR A 14 -20.25 17.81 -1.59
N ILE A 15 -20.92 16.84 -0.93
CA ILE A 15 -20.53 15.43 -0.97
C ILE A 15 -21.56 14.68 -1.81
N GLU A 16 -21.12 14.16 -2.95
CA GLU A 16 -21.92 13.25 -3.78
C GLU A 16 -21.73 11.84 -3.23
N LEU A 17 -22.80 11.20 -2.76
CA LEU A 17 -22.76 9.83 -2.22
C LEU A 17 -23.03 8.82 -3.32
N ASP A 18 -22.34 7.68 -3.27
CA ASP A 18 -22.53 6.57 -4.21
C ASP A 18 -23.89 5.87 -4.00
N GLU A 19 -24.51 6.07 -2.83
CA GLU A 19 -25.75 5.46 -2.38
C GLU A 19 -26.64 6.48 -1.67
N ASP A 20 -27.96 6.27 -1.72
CA ASP A 20 -28.93 7.11 -1.02
C ASP A 20 -28.80 6.96 0.51
N LEU A 21 -28.77 8.10 1.22
CA LEU A 21 -28.63 8.12 2.68
C LEU A 21 -29.91 7.64 3.39
N GLY A 22 -31.06 7.67 2.71
CA GLY A 22 -32.36 7.30 3.25
C GLY A 22 -32.87 8.28 4.30
N VAL A 23 -32.43 9.54 4.25
CA VAL A 23 -32.87 10.62 5.14
C VAL A 23 -33.81 11.55 4.41
N VAL A 24 -34.77 12.11 5.14
CA VAL A 24 -35.70 13.11 4.59
C VAL A 24 -34.96 14.41 4.31
N ASP A 25 -35.42 15.13 3.28
CA ASP A 25 -34.89 16.45 2.94
C ASP A 25 -35.04 17.42 4.13
N GLY A 26 -34.00 18.23 4.38
CA GLY A 26 -33.95 19.18 5.49
C GLY A 26 -33.60 18.60 6.87
N GLN A 27 -33.38 17.29 7.00
CA GLN A 27 -32.93 16.69 8.26
C GLN A 27 -31.50 17.12 8.60
N GLU A 28 -31.29 17.67 9.81
CA GLU A 28 -29.95 17.97 10.32
C GLU A 28 -29.19 16.67 10.61
N VAL A 29 -27.93 16.59 10.14
CA VAL A 29 -27.05 15.43 10.29
C VAL A 29 -25.63 15.85 10.67
N GLU A 30 -24.96 15.04 11.49
CA GLU A 30 -23.52 15.15 11.73
C GLU A 30 -22.75 14.29 10.71
N VAL A 31 -21.73 14.86 10.08
CA VAL A 31 -20.92 14.17 9.05
C VAL A 31 -19.49 14.00 9.52
N GLN A 32 -19.02 12.75 9.53
CA GLN A 32 -17.61 12.41 9.79
C GLN A 32 -16.95 11.92 8.49
N VAL A 33 -15.99 12.70 7.98
CA VAL A 33 -15.32 12.41 6.71
C VAL A 33 -13.99 11.71 6.93
N LYS A 34 -13.81 10.54 6.29
CA LYS A 34 -12.53 9.82 6.24
C LYS A 34 -11.92 9.91 4.85
N MET A 35 -10.78 10.59 4.72
CA MET A 35 -10.07 10.69 3.44
C MET A 35 -9.54 9.33 3.01
N ILE A 36 -10.10 8.76 1.93
CA ILE A 36 -9.59 7.54 1.32
C ILE A 36 -8.44 7.94 0.39
N ARG A 37 -7.20 7.67 0.80
CA ARG A 37 -6.06 7.80 -0.10
C ARG A 37 -6.23 6.79 -1.23
N PRO A 38 -6.06 7.16 -2.51
CA PRO A 38 -5.96 6.18 -3.57
C PRO A 38 -4.87 5.19 -3.16
N LYS A 39 -5.17 3.89 -3.16
CA LYS A 39 -4.12 2.87 -3.05
C LYS A 39 -3.11 3.25 -4.11
N LYS A 40 -1.87 3.55 -3.71
CA LYS A 40 -0.78 3.77 -4.67
C LYS A 40 -0.79 2.54 -5.57
N ARG A 41 -1.30 2.68 -6.80
CA ARG A 41 -1.00 1.72 -7.85
C ARG A 41 0.50 1.88 -8.00
N LEU A 42 1.25 0.94 -7.40
CA LEU A 42 2.66 0.84 -7.71
C LEU A 42 2.75 0.83 -9.23
N PRO A 43 3.65 1.62 -9.83
CA PRO A 43 3.87 1.51 -11.26
C PRO A 43 4.09 0.02 -11.54
N GLY A 44 3.32 -0.51 -12.49
CA GLY A 44 3.58 -1.85 -12.97
C GLY A 44 5.03 -1.94 -13.49
N PRO A 45 5.50 -3.15 -13.80
CA PRO A 45 6.83 -3.31 -14.36
C PRO A 45 7.02 -2.35 -15.56
N PRO A 46 8.20 -1.71 -15.69
CA PRO A 46 8.43 -0.78 -16.79
C PRO A 46 8.25 -1.47 -18.14
N PRO A 47 7.96 -0.72 -19.22
CA PRO A 47 7.84 -1.29 -20.56
C PRO A 47 9.05 -2.16 -20.91
N GLY A 48 8.80 -3.42 -21.28
CA GLY A 48 9.86 -4.39 -21.61
C GLY A 48 10.36 -5.24 -20.44
N TRP A 49 9.89 -5.00 -19.21
CA TRP A 49 10.23 -5.87 -18.08
C TRP A 49 9.69 -7.29 -18.29
N ARG A 50 10.56 -8.28 -18.14
CA ARG A 50 10.21 -9.71 -18.13
C ARG A 50 10.84 -10.36 -16.91
N PRO A 51 10.12 -11.25 -16.20
CA PRO A 51 10.72 -12.03 -15.12
C PRO A 51 11.95 -12.79 -15.62
N GLY A 52 13.05 -12.75 -14.87
CA GLY A 52 14.26 -13.52 -15.17
C GLY A 52 15.17 -12.97 -16.28
N GLN A 53 14.91 -11.76 -16.83
CA GLN A 53 15.89 -11.10 -17.69
C GLN A 53 17.00 -10.45 -16.87
N ALA A 54 18.25 -10.84 -17.11
CA ALA A 54 19.45 -10.29 -16.49
C ALA A 54 19.63 -8.77 -16.71
N SER A 55 19.05 -8.21 -17.77
CA SER A 55 19.05 -6.76 -18.04
C SER A 55 18.09 -5.97 -17.15
N SER A 56 17.19 -6.65 -16.43
CA SER A 56 16.39 -6.04 -15.37
C SER A 56 17.16 -6.17 -14.05
N THR A 57 17.18 -5.14 -13.22
CA THR A 57 17.89 -5.13 -11.92
C THR A 57 17.53 -6.34 -11.03
N ALA A 58 16.35 -6.94 -11.23
CA ALA A 58 15.87 -8.13 -10.53
C ALA A 58 16.51 -9.46 -10.98
N GLY A 59 17.33 -9.47 -12.05
CA GLY A 59 17.98 -10.68 -12.56
C GLY A 59 19.50 -10.58 -12.71
N VAL A 60 20.10 -9.43 -12.42
CA VAL A 60 21.54 -9.16 -12.62
C VAL A 60 22.44 -10.12 -11.83
N LEU A 61 21.99 -10.55 -10.65
CA LEU A 61 22.77 -11.41 -9.75
C LEU A 61 22.36 -12.88 -9.81
N ALA A 62 21.49 -13.28 -10.74
CA ALA A 62 21.00 -14.66 -10.81
C ALA A 62 22.14 -15.66 -11.02
N ASP A 63 23.11 -15.33 -11.87
CA ASP A 63 24.25 -16.20 -12.19
C ASP A 63 25.37 -16.14 -11.14
N SER A 64 25.35 -15.14 -10.25
CA SER A 64 26.33 -14.95 -9.17
C SER A 64 25.76 -15.28 -7.79
N TRP A 65 24.57 -15.89 -7.74
CA TRP A 65 23.91 -16.29 -6.50
C TRP A 65 24.57 -17.56 -5.94
N THR A 66 24.88 -17.54 -4.65
CA THR A 66 25.56 -18.64 -3.96
C THR A 66 24.79 -19.08 -2.71
N GLU A 67 25.17 -20.23 -2.14
CA GLU A 67 24.61 -20.71 -0.86
C GLU A 67 24.93 -19.75 0.31
N GLU A 68 25.97 -18.92 0.18
CA GLU A 68 26.28 -17.89 1.18
C GLU A 68 25.21 -16.79 1.18
N ASP A 69 24.72 -16.40 -0.01
CA ASP A 69 23.67 -15.40 -0.16
C ASP A 69 22.36 -15.86 0.51
N ASP A 70 22.01 -17.15 0.37
CA ASP A 70 20.85 -17.76 1.03
C ASP A 70 20.98 -17.69 2.56
N ARG A 71 22.17 -17.98 3.09
CA ARG A 71 22.46 -17.89 4.53
C ARG A 71 22.34 -16.46 5.04
N VAL A 72 22.83 -15.48 4.29
CA VAL A 72 22.73 -14.05 4.64
C VAL A 72 21.27 -13.60 4.66
N LEU A 73 20.46 -14.00 3.68
CA LEU A 73 19.03 -13.65 3.66
C LEU A 73 18.25 -14.26 4.83
N GLU A 74 18.56 -15.51 5.21
CA GLU A 74 17.97 -16.19 6.36
C GLU A 74 18.32 -15.47 7.68
N GLU A 75 19.55 -14.98 7.82
CA GLU A 75 19.97 -14.17 8.96
C GLU A 75 19.18 -12.84 9.03
N ILE A 76 19.10 -12.11 7.91
CA ILE A 76 18.32 -10.86 7.82
C ILE A 76 16.85 -11.11 8.14
N TYR A 77 16.27 -12.22 7.68
CA TYR A 77 14.90 -12.59 7.98
C TYR A 77 14.68 -12.79 9.48
N ARG A 78 15.57 -13.53 10.14
CA ARG A 78 15.54 -13.76 11.60
C ARG A 78 15.71 -12.47 12.39
N ASP A 79 16.63 -11.61 11.97
CA ASP A 79 16.87 -10.32 12.61
C ASP A 79 15.67 -9.38 12.46
N ARG A 80 15.03 -9.33 11.28
CA ARG A 80 13.80 -8.54 11.08
C ARG A 80 12.60 -9.01 11.91
N LYS A 81 12.59 -10.29 12.30
CA LYS A 81 11.59 -10.87 13.19
C LYS A 81 11.84 -10.54 14.67
N ARG A 82 13.05 -10.09 15.03
CA ARG A 82 13.36 -9.60 16.38
C ARG A 82 12.88 -8.15 16.50
N GLU A 83 12.16 -7.81 17.58
CA GLU A 83 11.64 -6.45 17.82
C GLU A 83 12.73 -5.40 18.07
N THR A 84 14.01 -5.81 18.10
CA THR A 84 15.17 -4.93 18.27
C THR A 84 15.85 -4.69 16.93
N ARG A 85 15.82 -3.44 16.45
CA ARG A 85 16.68 -3.04 15.32
C ARG A 85 18.07 -2.70 15.84
N ARG A 86 19.10 -3.31 15.26
CA ARG A 86 20.50 -2.88 15.46
C ARG A 86 20.66 -1.51 14.79
N GLU A 87 21.24 -0.54 15.49
CA GLU A 87 21.65 0.72 14.86
C GLU A 87 22.79 0.45 13.89
N ALA A 88 22.76 1.12 12.72
CA ALA A 88 23.84 1.00 11.75
C ALA A 88 25.12 1.65 12.31
N PRO A 89 26.30 1.03 12.16
CA PRO A 89 27.56 1.67 12.53
C PRO A 89 27.78 2.93 11.68
N GLN A 90 28.36 3.96 12.32
CA GLN A 90 28.68 5.24 11.67
C GLN A 90 29.92 5.15 10.79
#